data_AF-A0A7C2DKU9-F1
#
_entry.id   AF-A0A7C2DKU9-F1
#
_cell.length_a   1.000
_cell.length_b   1.000
_cell.length_c   1.000
_cell.angle_alpha   90.00
_cell.angle_beta   90.00
_cell.angle_gamma   90.00
#
_symmetry.space_group_name_H-M   'P 1'
#
loop_
_entity.id
_entity.type
_entity.pdbx_description
1 polymer ?
#
loop_
_entity_poly.entity_id
_entity_poly.type
_entity_poly.pdbx_seq_one_letter_code
_entity_poly.pdbx_strand_id
1 'polypeptide(L)'
;DEMALEEEQELRTLDLGTVTELLERRVVTPDDRERIVDVVRAGPERTARLLERAFAAATEFADHLGDADRLLQALHIVRNLDRTILEEPFEEQPRLHATLAEARTLVAEPLRSLVARGLALDDGLAARLAASRPVESRGVREAPPEYVFPPTLPPADDAEERLRALLSLDEVETNREVVRTLVDMLAQDADDREMAEVVHVLGGYLPWLVEQREFALLRAALDCLTTLTGTAGTLRAGAAGEHLRRIAQEALFDQLLAAIWMVRATPAEAEARRCLEPIAAAVIPTLVRRLREEPRGGMRVLLCDLLVDLGAARLEDVVALLDDPQWYVIRNAARVLGRLRDPGAVPHLSRLAAHADHRVRREAIDALAAIGTAAAQQALAVFLDDPDARLQVRALERLQPAQAWALLPRLLAVLERPDPLGRQSAVRRAVLQVLVDLHAWLPPDGVDALWFTSRVRPLARQLALSPGVGGAAHAIRRLAVTLARRLGDHES
;
A
#
# COMPACT_ATOMS: atom_id res chain seq x y z
N ASP A 1 -28.84 -16.57 -27.52
CA ASP A 1 -28.04 -17.44 -28.40
C ASP A 1 -26.90 -16.72 -29.11
N GLU A 2 -27.12 -15.61 -29.84
CA GLU A 2 -25.98 -14.85 -30.44
C GLU A 2 -25.02 -14.22 -29.40
N MET A 3 -25.53 -13.62 -28.32
CA MET A 3 -24.69 -13.13 -27.21
C MET A 3 -23.89 -14.25 -26.52
N ALA A 4 -24.47 -15.46 -26.41
CA ALA A 4 -23.77 -16.59 -25.80
C ALA A 4 -22.66 -17.12 -26.72
N LEU A 5 -22.86 -17.04 -28.04
CA LEU A 5 -21.88 -17.41 -29.07
C LEU A 5 -20.73 -16.37 -29.19
N GLU A 6 -21.02 -15.07 -29.09
CA GLU A 6 -20.00 -14.00 -29.02
C GLU A 6 -19.20 -14.07 -27.70
N GLU A 7 -19.86 -14.31 -26.56
CA GLU A 7 -19.20 -14.51 -25.26
C GLU A 7 -18.33 -15.78 -25.23
N GLU A 8 -18.77 -16.85 -25.91
CA GLU A 8 -17.98 -18.07 -26.06
C GLU A 8 -16.79 -17.86 -27.02
N GLN A 9 -16.92 -16.99 -28.04
CA GLN A 9 -15.83 -16.58 -28.93
C GLN A 9 -14.79 -15.70 -28.21
N GLU A 10 -15.17 -14.72 -27.38
CA GLU A 10 -14.22 -13.92 -26.59
C GLU A 10 -13.45 -14.78 -25.58
N LEU A 11 -14.13 -15.69 -24.87
CA LEU A 11 -13.46 -16.65 -23.99
C LEU A 11 -12.61 -17.67 -24.76
N ARG A 12 -12.88 -17.94 -26.04
CA ARG A 12 -12.01 -18.74 -26.93
C ARG A 12 -10.80 -17.95 -27.43
N THR A 13 -10.84 -16.61 -27.44
CA THR A 13 -9.67 -15.76 -27.80
C THR A 13 -8.66 -15.61 -26.66
N LEU A 14 -9.04 -15.92 -25.42
CA LEU A 14 -8.08 -16.28 -24.35
C LEU A 14 -7.54 -17.67 -24.68
N ASP A 15 -6.46 -17.71 -25.47
CA ASP A 15 -5.77 -18.94 -25.85
C ASP A 15 -5.45 -19.77 -24.60
N LEU A 16 -5.95 -21.01 -24.56
CA LEU A 16 -5.70 -21.97 -23.47
C LEU A 16 -4.20 -22.14 -23.20
N GLY A 17 -3.33 -21.92 -24.19
CA GLY A 17 -1.87 -21.87 -23.99
C GLY A 17 -1.41 -20.84 -22.95
N THR A 18 -2.09 -19.69 -22.85
CA THR A 18 -1.80 -18.59 -21.91
C THR A 18 -2.16 -18.97 -20.47
N VAL A 19 -3.28 -19.67 -20.29
CA VAL A 19 -3.74 -20.20 -19.00
C VAL A 19 -2.85 -21.36 -18.54
N THR A 20 -2.27 -22.10 -19.49
CA THR A 20 -1.28 -23.15 -19.21
C THR A 20 0.12 -22.58 -18.92
N GLU A 21 0.53 -21.48 -19.56
CA GLU A 21 1.77 -20.76 -19.18
C GLU A 21 1.68 -20.08 -17.80
N LEU A 22 0.48 -19.62 -17.40
CA LEU A 22 0.18 -19.18 -16.03
C LEU A 22 0.39 -20.27 -14.97
N LEU A 23 0.36 -21.55 -15.38
CA LEU A 23 0.55 -22.72 -14.53
C LEU A 23 2.01 -23.18 -14.43
N GLU A 24 2.84 -22.92 -15.44
CA GLU A 24 4.23 -23.42 -15.48
C GLU A 24 5.31 -22.35 -15.34
N ARG A 25 5.06 -21.11 -15.77
CA ARG A 25 6.10 -20.06 -15.81
C ARG A 25 5.88 -18.98 -14.75
N ARG A 26 6.91 -18.76 -13.94
CA ARG A 26 7.04 -17.64 -12.98
C ARG A 26 6.98 -16.22 -13.60
N VAL A 27 6.68 -16.09 -14.90
CA VAL A 27 6.67 -14.81 -15.63
C VAL A 27 5.42 -14.76 -16.51
N VAL A 28 4.37 -14.12 -16.00
CA VAL A 28 3.17 -13.74 -16.76
C VAL A 28 3.49 -12.46 -17.54
N THR A 29 3.11 -12.37 -18.81
CA THR A 29 3.31 -11.12 -19.56
C THR A 29 2.33 -10.04 -19.08
N PRO A 30 2.68 -8.74 -19.15
CA PRO A 30 1.77 -7.66 -18.73
C PRO A 30 0.43 -7.65 -19.48
N ASP A 31 0.41 -8.00 -20.77
CA ASP A 31 -0.81 -8.05 -21.60
C ASP A 31 -1.75 -9.18 -21.15
N ASP A 32 -1.20 -10.36 -20.80
CA ASP A 32 -2.01 -11.49 -20.33
C ASP A 32 -2.60 -11.21 -18.95
N ARG A 33 -1.83 -10.50 -18.10
CA ARG A 33 -2.30 -10.06 -16.79
C ARG A 33 -3.47 -9.10 -16.90
N GLU A 34 -3.40 -8.12 -17.81
CA GLU A 34 -4.48 -7.16 -18.05
C GLU A 34 -5.76 -7.85 -18.53
N ARG A 35 -5.64 -8.81 -19.46
CA ARG A 35 -6.77 -9.63 -19.93
C ARG A 35 -7.45 -10.41 -18.81
N ILE A 36 -6.69 -10.99 -17.89
CA ILE A 36 -7.23 -11.71 -16.72
C ILE A 36 -7.99 -10.75 -15.81
N VAL A 37 -7.42 -9.58 -15.52
CA VAL A 37 -8.09 -8.59 -14.67
C VAL A 37 -9.36 -8.07 -15.32
N ASP A 38 -9.39 -7.90 -16.64
CA ASP A 38 -10.59 -7.48 -17.38
C ASP A 38 -11.69 -8.53 -17.32
N VAL A 39 -11.35 -9.82 -17.35
CA VAL A 39 -12.32 -10.90 -17.10
C VAL A 39 -12.89 -10.82 -15.69
N VAL A 40 -12.05 -10.49 -14.69
CA VAL A 40 -12.50 -10.28 -13.30
C VAL A 40 -13.36 -9.02 -13.17
N ARG A 41 -13.02 -7.93 -13.86
CA ARG A 41 -13.83 -6.69 -13.90
C ARG A 41 -15.20 -6.93 -14.54
N ALA A 42 -15.28 -7.83 -15.51
CA ALA A 42 -16.49 -8.12 -16.26
C ALA A 42 -17.55 -8.89 -15.46
N GLY A 43 -17.20 -9.50 -14.32
CA GLY A 43 -18.17 -10.05 -13.38
C GLY A 43 -17.88 -11.48 -12.88
N PRO A 44 -18.64 -11.94 -11.86
CA PRO A 44 -18.36 -13.19 -11.15
C PRO A 44 -18.63 -14.44 -12.00
N GLU A 45 -19.59 -14.41 -12.92
CA GLU A 45 -19.92 -15.53 -13.80
C GLU A 45 -18.79 -15.79 -14.82
N ARG A 46 -18.22 -14.73 -15.40
CA ARG A 46 -17.09 -14.84 -16.33
C ARG A 46 -15.83 -15.30 -15.60
N THR A 47 -15.61 -14.79 -14.39
CA THR A 47 -14.53 -15.22 -13.52
C THR A 47 -14.65 -16.69 -13.12
N ALA A 48 -15.87 -17.20 -12.87
CA ALA A 48 -16.11 -18.60 -12.54
C ALA A 48 -15.77 -19.52 -13.72
N ARG A 49 -16.16 -19.15 -14.95
CA ARG A 49 -15.79 -19.90 -16.17
C ARG A 49 -14.29 -19.90 -16.44
N LEU A 50 -13.60 -18.79 -16.16
CA LEU A 50 -12.14 -18.72 -16.26
C LEU A 50 -11.48 -19.72 -15.29
N LEU A 51 -11.96 -19.77 -14.03
CA LEU A 51 -11.50 -20.75 -13.05
C LEU A 51 -11.72 -22.17 -13.57
N GLU A 52 -12.94 -22.52 -13.97
CA GLU A 52 -13.27 -23.87 -14.46
C GLU A 52 -12.38 -24.32 -15.63
N ARG A 53 -12.08 -23.41 -16.58
CA ARG A 53 -11.18 -23.71 -17.70
C ARG A 53 -9.73 -23.86 -17.26
N ALA A 54 -9.23 -22.99 -16.39
CA ALA A 54 -7.87 -23.10 -15.84
C ALA A 54 -7.68 -24.42 -15.08
N PHE A 55 -8.73 -24.84 -14.36
CA PHE A 55 -8.81 -26.11 -13.67
C PHE A 55 -8.84 -27.30 -14.62
N ALA A 56 -9.70 -27.28 -15.64
CA ALA A 56 -9.80 -28.34 -16.64
C ALA A 56 -8.47 -28.54 -17.40
N ALA A 57 -7.83 -27.43 -17.83
CA ALA A 57 -6.52 -27.46 -18.48
C ALA A 57 -5.43 -28.02 -17.55
N ALA A 58 -5.41 -27.62 -16.28
CA ALA A 58 -4.50 -28.17 -15.28
C ALA A 58 -4.67 -29.69 -15.08
N THR A 59 -5.90 -30.21 -15.23
CA THR A 59 -6.21 -31.63 -15.07
C THR A 59 -5.99 -32.48 -16.34
N GLU A 60 -6.14 -31.91 -17.54
CA GLU A 60 -5.95 -32.63 -18.82
C GLU A 60 -4.48 -33.00 -19.08
N PHE A 61 -3.52 -32.22 -18.59
CA PHE A 61 -2.08 -32.55 -18.69
C PHE A 61 -1.61 -33.53 -17.58
N ALA A 62 -2.51 -33.94 -16.69
CA ALA A 62 -2.22 -34.52 -15.38
C ALA A 62 -2.84 -35.91 -15.18
N ASP A 63 -2.88 -36.74 -16.23
CA ASP A 63 -3.39 -38.13 -16.19
C ASP A 63 -2.70 -39.04 -15.15
N HIS A 64 -1.63 -38.57 -14.51
CA HIS A 64 -0.84 -39.31 -13.52
C HIS A 64 -0.73 -38.64 -12.13
N LEU A 65 -1.34 -37.47 -11.91
CA LEU A 65 -1.24 -36.76 -10.63
C LEU A 65 -2.35 -37.20 -9.65
N GLY A 66 -1.95 -37.46 -8.39
CA GLY A 66 -2.87 -37.80 -7.31
C GLY A 66 -3.71 -36.60 -6.84
N ASP A 67 -4.75 -36.87 -6.03
CA ASP A 67 -5.69 -35.84 -5.56
C ASP A 67 -5.03 -34.67 -4.80
N ALA A 68 -3.89 -34.92 -4.15
CA ALA A 68 -3.12 -33.90 -3.44
C ALA A 68 -2.44 -32.89 -4.39
N ASP A 69 -1.91 -33.35 -5.51
CA ASP A 69 -1.22 -32.50 -6.48
C ASP A 69 -2.22 -31.65 -7.27
N ARG A 70 -3.38 -32.23 -7.60
CA ARG A 70 -4.52 -31.48 -8.19
C ARG A 70 -4.99 -30.36 -7.26
N LEU A 71 -4.99 -30.60 -5.94
CA LEU A 71 -5.37 -29.60 -4.93
C LEU A 71 -4.28 -28.53 -4.72
N LEU A 72 -3.00 -28.87 -4.84
CA LEU A 72 -1.91 -27.88 -4.82
C LEU A 72 -1.93 -26.98 -6.06
N GLN A 73 -2.22 -27.54 -7.23
CA GLN A 73 -2.34 -26.80 -8.47
C GLN A 73 -3.57 -25.88 -8.46
N ALA A 74 -4.69 -26.36 -7.88
CA ALA A 74 -5.87 -25.56 -7.59
C ALA A 74 -5.55 -24.29 -6.79
N LEU A 75 -4.82 -24.48 -5.69
CA LEU A 75 -4.41 -23.39 -4.81
C LEU A 75 -3.44 -22.44 -5.48
N HIS A 76 -2.59 -22.94 -6.37
CA HIS A 76 -1.65 -22.11 -7.12
C HIS A 76 -2.37 -21.15 -8.07
N ILE A 77 -3.37 -21.64 -8.83
CA ILE A 77 -4.19 -20.82 -9.74
C ILE A 77 -4.89 -19.71 -8.95
N VAL A 78 -5.55 -20.08 -7.85
CA VAL A 78 -6.29 -19.14 -7.00
C VAL A 78 -5.37 -18.08 -6.39
N ARG A 79 -4.19 -18.49 -5.89
CA ARG A 79 -3.18 -17.57 -5.33
C ARG A 79 -2.60 -16.62 -6.38
N ASN A 80 -2.41 -17.08 -7.61
CA ASN A 80 -1.92 -16.23 -8.70
C ASN A 80 -2.96 -15.19 -9.13
N LEU A 81 -4.25 -15.52 -9.09
CA LEU A 81 -5.34 -14.56 -9.33
C LEU A 81 -5.42 -13.53 -8.20
N ASP A 82 -5.34 -13.96 -6.93
CA ASP A 82 -5.28 -13.03 -5.80
C ASP A 82 -4.07 -12.09 -5.90
N ARG A 83 -2.90 -12.62 -6.25
CA ARG A 83 -1.70 -11.81 -6.49
C ARG A 83 -1.88 -10.84 -7.66
N THR A 84 -2.53 -11.27 -8.74
CA THR A 84 -2.79 -10.45 -9.92
C THR A 84 -3.70 -9.27 -9.59
N ILE A 85 -4.72 -9.48 -8.76
CA ILE A 85 -5.59 -8.41 -8.23
C ILE A 85 -4.80 -7.46 -7.33
N LEU A 86 -3.89 -7.97 -6.50
CA LEU A 86 -3.10 -7.15 -5.56
C LEU A 86 -2.14 -6.15 -6.22
N GLU A 87 -1.81 -6.32 -7.50
CA GLU A 87 -1.00 -5.36 -8.25
C GLU A 87 -1.85 -4.36 -9.09
N GLU A 88 -3.18 -4.42 -8.99
CA GLU A 88 -4.12 -3.39 -9.47
C GLU A 88 -4.23 -2.21 -8.50
N PRO A 89 -4.79 -1.05 -8.89
CA PRO A 89 -5.02 0.08 -7.99
C PRO A 89 -5.83 -0.32 -6.74
N PHE A 90 -5.41 0.13 -5.56
CA PHE A 90 -6.03 -0.25 -4.27
C PHE A 90 -7.54 0.04 -4.21
N GLU A 91 -8.01 1.05 -4.92
CA GLU A 91 -9.42 1.44 -5.01
C GLU A 91 -10.27 0.37 -5.73
N GLU A 92 -9.68 -0.40 -6.65
CA GLU A 92 -10.35 -1.47 -7.40
C GLU A 92 -10.25 -2.83 -6.71
N GLN A 93 -9.23 -3.04 -5.85
CA GLN A 93 -8.96 -4.33 -5.21
C GLN A 93 -10.15 -4.90 -4.41
N PRO A 94 -10.87 -4.14 -3.57
CA PRO A 94 -12.01 -4.69 -2.82
C PRO A 94 -13.12 -5.23 -3.73
N ARG A 95 -13.38 -4.53 -4.85
CA ARG A 95 -14.40 -4.93 -5.81
C ARG A 95 -13.97 -6.19 -6.56
N LEU A 96 -12.72 -6.24 -7.03
CA LEU A 96 -12.17 -7.40 -7.73
C LEU A 96 -12.09 -8.65 -6.83
N HIS A 97 -11.70 -8.48 -5.56
CA HIS A 97 -11.71 -9.58 -4.58
C HIS A 97 -13.13 -10.03 -4.24
N ALA A 98 -14.11 -9.13 -4.17
CA ALA A 98 -15.52 -9.50 -4.01
C ALA A 98 -16.03 -10.30 -5.20
N THR A 99 -15.71 -9.87 -6.43
CA THR A 99 -16.07 -10.59 -7.66
C THR A 99 -15.40 -11.96 -7.73
N LEU A 100 -14.13 -12.08 -7.34
CA LEU A 100 -13.43 -13.37 -7.26
C LEU A 100 -14.01 -14.27 -6.15
N ALA A 101 -14.41 -13.71 -5.00
CA ALA A 101 -15.06 -14.45 -3.93
C ALA A 101 -16.42 -15.00 -4.37
N GLU A 102 -17.23 -14.19 -5.04
CA GLU A 102 -18.53 -14.60 -5.58
C GLU A 102 -18.37 -15.64 -6.70
N ALA A 103 -17.41 -15.45 -7.61
CA ALA A 103 -17.08 -16.41 -8.65
C ALA A 103 -16.74 -17.81 -8.09
N ARG A 104 -15.99 -17.88 -6.99
CA ARG A 104 -15.66 -19.15 -6.30
C ARG A 104 -16.89 -19.91 -5.83
N THR A 105 -17.99 -19.21 -5.54
CA THR A 105 -19.27 -19.83 -5.16
C THR A 105 -20.06 -20.35 -6.36
N LEU A 106 -19.77 -19.82 -7.56
CA LEU A 106 -20.48 -20.16 -8.80
C LEU A 106 -19.86 -21.37 -9.54
N VAL A 107 -18.57 -21.67 -9.34
CA VAL A 107 -17.86 -22.82 -9.95
C VAL A 107 -18.58 -24.16 -9.67
N ALA A 108 -18.67 -25.06 -10.64
CA ALA A 108 -19.31 -26.37 -10.50
C ALA A 108 -18.61 -27.34 -9.51
N GLU A 109 -19.36 -28.29 -8.93
CA GLU A 109 -18.75 -29.43 -8.20
C GLU A 109 -18.14 -30.43 -9.19
N PRO A 110 -16.97 -31.05 -8.94
CA PRO A 110 -16.23 -31.18 -7.66
C PRO A 110 -15.19 -30.07 -7.36
N LEU A 111 -15.04 -29.09 -8.26
CA LEU A 111 -14.04 -28.03 -8.16
C LEU A 111 -14.30 -27.08 -6.99
N ARG A 112 -15.57 -26.75 -6.74
CA ARG A 112 -15.98 -25.98 -5.57
C ARG A 112 -15.54 -26.65 -4.27
N SER A 113 -15.73 -27.97 -4.13
CA SER A 113 -15.26 -28.73 -2.97
C SER A 113 -13.74 -28.80 -2.86
N LEU A 114 -13.00 -28.85 -3.97
CA LEU A 114 -11.52 -28.83 -3.97
C LEU A 114 -10.95 -27.46 -3.60
N VAL A 115 -11.51 -26.38 -4.16
CA VAL A 115 -11.15 -25.00 -3.81
C VAL A 115 -11.51 -24.72 -2.35
N ALA A 116 -12.70 -25.14 -1.90
CA ALA A 116 -13.11 -25.03 -0.51
C ALA A 116 -12.23 -25.86 0.43
N ARG A 117 -11.80 -27.07 0.06
CA ARG A 117 -10.89 -27.91 0.86
C ARG A 117 -9.46 -27.37 0.91
N GLY A 118 -8.96 -26.84 -0.20
CA GLY A 118 -7.65 -26.19 -0.23
C GLY A 118 -7.62 -24.92 0.61
N LEU A 119 -8.68 -24.10 0.51
CA LEU A 119 -8.87 -22.95 1.39
C LEU A 119 -9.13 -23.38 2.84
N ALA A 120 -9.81 -24.50 3.07
CA ALA A 120 -10.07 -25.04 4.41
C ALA A 120 -8.86 -25.74 5.06
N LEU A 121 -7.81 -26.09 4.31
CA LEU A 121 -6.51 -26.45 4.88
C LEU A 121 -5.77 -25.19 5.39
N ASP A 122 -5.99 -24.05 4.74
CA ASP A 122 -5.66 -22.72 5.31
C ASP A 122 -6.62 -22.38 6.48
N ASP A 123 -7.92 -22.70 6.38
CA ASP A 123 -8.85 -22.54 7.50
C ASP A 123 -8.68 -23.61 8.58
N GLY A 124 -7.90 -24.67 8.40
CA GLY A 124 -7.56 -25.64 9.45
C GLY A 124 -6.52 -25.05 10.40
N LEU A 125 -5.64 -24.20 9.88
CA LEU A 125 -4.83 -23.29 10.66
C LEU A 125 -5.70 -22.19 11.29
N ALA A 126 -6.70 -21.68 10.55
CA ALA A 126 -7.67 -20.70 11.08
C ALA A 126 -8.72 -21.30 12.04
N ALA A 127 -8.97 -22.61 12.05
CA ALA A 127 -9.94 -23.34 12.88
C ALA A 127 -9.28 -23.92 14.12
N ARG A 128 -7.96 -24.16 14.09
CA ARG A 128 -7.14 -24.14 15.32
C ARG A 128 -7.11 -22.75 15.97
N LEU A 129 -7.34 -21.69 15.21
CA LEU A 129 -7.57 -20.32 15.70
C LEU A 129 -9.06 -19.95 15.89
N ALA A 130 -10.00 -20.81 15.46
CA ALA A 130 -11.45 -20.62 15.57
C ALA A 130 -12.15 -21.77 16.31
N ALA A 131 -11.41 -22.49 17.15
CA ALA A 131 -11.94 -23.22 18.32
C ALA A 131 -12.48 -22.25 19.40
N SER A 132 -12.93 -21.08 18.98
CA SER A 132 -13.57 -20.05 19.77
C SER A 132 -14.64 -19.45 18.88
N ARG A 133 -15.80 -20.10 18.87
CA ARG A 133 -17.04 -19.60 18.25
C ARG A 133 -18.14 -19.51 19.31
N PRO A 134 -19.23 -18.78 19.04
CA PRO A 134 -19.70 -17.62 19.81
C PRO A 134 -20.79 -17.97 20.83
N VAL A 135 -21.05 -17.08 21.80
CA VAL A 135 -22.32 -17.06 22.53
C VAL A 135 -22.81 -15.61 22.66
N GLU A 136 -24.06 -15.41 22.22
CA GLU A 136 -24.84 -14.19 22.32
C GLU A 136 -25.17 -13.79 23.76
N SER A 137 -25.42 -12.51 23.95
CA SER A 137 -25.74 -11.85 25.22
C SER A 137 -27.03 -12.35 25.89
N ARG A 138 -26.97 -12.69 27.19
CA ARG A 138 -27.87 -12.16 28.24
C ARG A 138 -27.55 -12.74 29.61
N GLY A 139 -27.55 -11.86 30.61
CA GLY A 139 -27.80 -12.21 32.01
C GLY A 139 -26.57 -12.20 32.89
N VAL A 140 -26.55 -11.22 33.81
CA VAL A 140 -26.03 -11.27 35.18
C VAL A 140 -24.61 -11.82 35.38
N ARG A 141 -23.77 -10.99 36.02
CA ARG A 141 -22.46 -11.32 36.60
C ARG A 141 -22.37 -12.78 37.09
N GLU A 142 -21.46 -13.53 36.50
CA GLU A 142 -20.62 -14.53 37.16
C GLU A 142 -19.29 -14.58 36.40
N ALA A 143 -18.18 -14.48 37.14
CA ALA A 143 -16.84 -14.58 36.56
C ALA A 143 -16.64 -15.99 35.98
N PRO A 144 -16.10 -16.15 34.75
CA PRO A 144 -15.81 -17.49 34.24
C PRO A 144 -14.64 -18.10 35.01
N PRO A 145 -14.65 -19.43 35.20
CA PRO A 145 -13.80 -20.12 36.17
C PRO A 145 -12.33 -19.99 35.77
N GLU A 146 -11.49 -19.70 36.76
CA GLU A 146 -10.04 -19.88 36.68
C GLU A 146 -9.74 -21.24 36.05
N TYR A 147 -8.99 -21.23 34.96
CA TYR A 147 -8.41 -22.46 34.44
C TYR A 147 -7.32 -22.91 35.42
N VAL A 148 -7.66 -23.87 36.28
CA VAL A 148 -6.73 -24.54 37.20
C VAL A 148 -6.00 -25.63 36.41
N PHE A 149 -4.70 -25.44 36.18
CA PHE A 149 -3.83 -26.51 35.70
C PHE A 149 -3.73 -27.62 36.76
N PRO A 150 -3.66 -28.91 36.35
CA PRO A 150 -3.64 -30.03 37.29
C PRO A 150 -2.42 -29.95 38.22
N PRO A 151 -2.58 -30.15 39.55
CA PRO A 151 -1.45 -30.18 40.45
C PRO A 151 -0.79 -31.56 40.32
N THR A 152 0.45 -31.59 39.85
CA THR A 152 1.33 -32.71 40.16
C THR A 152 2.71 -32.18 40.52
N LEU A 153 2.91 -31.94 41.82
CA LEU A 153 4.16 -32.24 42.52
C LEU A 153 3.79 -32.96 43.83
N PRO A 154 4.44 -34.09 44.17
CA PRO A 154 4.24 -34.78 45.45
C PRO A 154 4.80 -33.94 46.62
N PRO A 155 4.48 -34.30 47.89
CA PRO A 155 4.61 -33.38 49.02
C PRO A 155 5.98 -33.41 49.73
N ALA A 156 6.27 -32.27 50.37
CA ALA A 156 7.20 -31.98 51.50
C ALA A 156 8.69 -32.35 51.27
N ASP A 157 9.67 -31.46 51.42
CA ASP A 157 9.92 -30.43 52.43
C ASP A 157 10.82 -29.35 51.80
N ASP A 158 10.49 -28.07 51.98
CA ASP A 158 11.47 -27.03 52.27
C ASP A 158 10.75 -25.68 52.35
N ALA A 159 10.58 -25.21 53.58
CA ALA A 159 10.21 -23.82 53.85
C ALA A 159 11.22 -22.84 53.19
N GLU A 160 12.43 -23.31 52.87
CA GLU A 160 13.50 -22.57 52.20
C GLU A 160 13.23 -22.38 50.70
N GLU A 161 12.60 -23.34 50.02
CA GLU A 161 12.20 -23.22 48.62
C GLU A 161 10.97 -22.32 48.47
N ARG A 162 10.09 -22.31 49.47
CA ARG A 162 9.02 -21.30 49.59
C ARG A 162 9.56 -19.91 49.91
N LEU A 163 10.64 -19.80 50.68
CA LEU A 163 11.30 -18.51 50.94
C LEU A 163 12.02 -18.00 49.67
N ARG A 164 12.64 -18.88 48.86
CA ARG A 164 13.17 -18.52 47.53
C ARG A 164 12.07 -18.16 46.54
N ALA A 165 10.93 -18.86 46.56
CA ALA A 165 9.77 -18.54 45.72
C ALA A 165 9.07 -17.24 46.17
N LEU A 166 9.13 -16.88 47.45
CA LEU A 166 8.66 -15.59 47.97
C LEU A 166 9.64 -14.44 47.69
N LEU A 167 10.94 -14.74 47.60
CA LEU A 167 12.00 -13.80 47.19
C LEU A 167 12.15 -13.70 45.64
N SER A 168 11.50 -14.58 44.87
CA SER A 168 11.39 -14.51 43.40
C SER A 168 10.11 -13.84 42.90
N LEU A 169 9.31 -13.25 43.81
CA LEU A 169 8.23 -12.32 43.49
C LEU A 169 8.86 -10.92 43.48
N ASP A 170 9.26 -10.31 42.37
CA ASP A 170 8.73 -10.38 41.00
C ASP A 170 9.92 -10.09 40.05
N GLU A 171 10.48 -11.10 39.37
CA GLU A 171 11.60 -10.89 38.43
C GLU A 171 11.25 -9.84 37.35
N VAL A 172 9.97 -9.70 37.00
CA VAL A 172 9.51 -8.68 36.06
C VAL A 172 9.60 -7.29 36.69
N GLU A 173 9.08 -7.09 37.89
CA GLU A 173 9.22 -5.80 38.58
C GLU A 173 10.67 -5.47 38.92
N THR A 174 11.49 -6.48 39.26
CA THR A 174 12.93 -6.33 39.48
C THR A 174 13.61 -5.83 38.21
N ASN A 175 13.31 -6.44 37.06
CA ASN A 175 13.84 -5.98 35.77
C ASN A 175 13.32 -4.59 35.40
N ARG A 176 12.06 -4.24 35.70
CA ARG A 176 11.54 -2.88 35.53
C ARG A 176 12.31 -1.87 36.38
N GLU A 177 12.55 -2.16 37.66
CA GLU A 177 13.34 -1.31 38.56
C GLU A 177 14.78 -1.16 38.12
N VAL A 178 15.42 -2.24 37.65
CA VAL A 178 16.76 -2.20 37.05
C VAL A 178 16.77 -1.28 35.85
N VAL A 179 15.85 -1.44 34.90
CA VAL A 179 15.77 -0.58 33.70
C VAL A 179 15.54 0.89 34.08
N ARG A 180 14.63 1.18 35.02
CA ARG A 180 14.41 2.55 35.53
C ARG A 180 15.69 3.14 36.11
N THR A 181 16.38 2.38 36.95
CA THR A 181 17.65 2.79 37.57
C THR A 181 18.72 3.05 36.52
N LEU A 182 18.84 2.19 35.50
CA LEU A 182 19.81 2.37 34.41
C LEU A 182 19.51 3.65 33.61
N VAL A 183 18.23 3.92 33.30
CA VAL A 183 17.82 5.15 32.61
C VAL A 183 18.12 6.38 33.46
N ASP A 184 17.84 6.33 34.77
CA ASP A 184 18.12 7.42 35.71
C ASP A 184 19.64 7.65 35.89
N MET A 185 20.44 6.58 35.90
CA MET A 185 21.91 6.66 35.95
C MET A 185 22.47 7.34 34.71
N LEU A 186 21.97 7.00 33.52
CA LEU A 186 22.40 7.62 32.25
C LEU A 186 22.05 9.11 32.15
N ALA A 187 21.10 9.60 32.95
CA ALA A 187 20.77 11.02 33.05
C ALA A 187 21.74 11.81 33.96
N GLN A 188 22.60 11.13 34.72
CA GLN A 188 23.56 11.76 35.63
C GLN A 188 24.89 12.06 34.93
N ASP A 189 25.58 13.10 35.40
CA ASP A 189 26.90 13.47 34.90
C ASP A 189 27.95 12.61 35.60
N ALA A 190 28.55 11.66 34.86
CA ALA A 190 29.57 10.74 35.36
C ALA A 190 30.63 10.47 34.27
N ASP A 191 31.59 9.60 34.58
CA ASP A 191 32.65 9.22 33.64
C ASP A 191 32.09 8.56 32.37
N ASP A 192 32.64 8.96 31.21
CA ASP A 192 32.16 8.55 29.89
C ASP A 192 32.31 7.04 29.64
N ARG A 193 33.34 6.42 30.21
CA ARG A 193 33.57 4.97 30.07
C ARG A 193 32.57 4.18 30.89
N GLU A 194 32.33 4.58 32.13
CA GLU A 194 31.31 3.96 32.99
C GLU A 194 29.92 4.09 32.37
N MET A 195 29.59 5.25 31.81
CA MET A 195 28.32 5.48 31.12
C MET A 195 28.18 4.64 29.85
N ALA A 196 29.26 4.38 29.12
CA ALA A 196 29.21 3.47 27.97
C ALA A 196 28.88 2.01 28.38
N GLU A 197 29.36 1.54 29.54
CA GLU A 197 29.00 0.23 30.07
C GLU A 197 27.52 0.17 30.48
N VAL A 198 27.01 1.22 31.14
CA VAL A 198 25.59 1.33 31.49
C VAL A 198 24.70 1.32 30.24
N VAL A 199 25.10 2.02 29.16
CA VAL A 199 24.41 1.96 27.86
C VAL A 199 24.36 0.53 27.33
N HIS A 200 25.46 -0.23 27.44
CA HIS A 200 25.49 -1.61 26.96
C HIS A 200 24.55 -2.52 27.73
N VAL A 201 24.54 -2.39 29.06
CA VAL A 201 23.61 -3.14 29.93
C VAL A 201 22.17 -2.80 29.59
N LEU A 202 21.82 -1.52 29.47
CA LEU A 202 20.47 -1.08 29.06
C LEU A 202 20.09 -1.65 27.69
N GLY A 203 21.02 -1.65 26.73
CA GLY A 203 20.84 -2.23 25.41
C GLY A 203 20.54 -3.73 25.42
N GLY A 204 20.98 -4.45 26.46
CA GLY A 204 20.68 -5.86 26.70
C GLY A 204 19.24 -6.13 27.14
N TYR A 205 18.59 -5.16 27.79
CA TYR A 205 17.21 -5.27 28.26
C TYR A 205 16.15 -4.92 27.19
N LEU A 206 16.54 -4.31 26.08
CA LEU A 206 15.58 -3.90 25.03
C LEU A 206 14.72 -5.05 24.48
N PRO A 207 15.26 -6.25 24.16
CA PRO A 207 14.44 -7.38 23.72
C PRO A 207 13.41 -7.80 24.77
N TRP A 208 13.80 -7.83 26.04
CA TRP A 208 12.91 -8.17 27.14
C TRP A 208 11.77 -7.16 27.28
N LEU A 209 12.06 -5.86 27.18
CA LEU A 209 11.04 -4.79 27.22
C LEU A 209 10.01 -4.93 26.09
N VAL A 210 10.46 -5.33 24.88
CA VAL A 210 9.55 -5.59 23.75
C VAL A 210 8.71 -6.84 23.99
N GLU A 211 9.33 -7.93 24.47
CA GLU A 211 8.66 -9.20 24.73
C GLU A 211 7.57 -9.06 25.81
N GLN A 212 7.87 -8.37 26.90
CA GLN A 212 6.94 -8.10 27.99
C GLN A 212 5.97 -6.94 27.69
N ARG A 213 6.12 -6.26 26.55
CA ARG A 213 5.28 -5.13 26.10
C ARG A 213 5.30 -3.94 27.08
N GLU A 214 6.46 -3.71 27.71
CA GLU A 214 6.73 -2.59 28.59
C GLU A 214 7.00 -1.30 27.79
N PHE A 215 6.01 -0.85 27.00
CA PHE A 215 6.20 0.23 26.02
C PHE A 215 6.61 1.56 26.67
N ALA A 216 6.12 1.87 27.87
CA ALA A 216 6.52 3.07 28.61
C ALA A 216 8.04 3.08 28.90
N LEU A 217 8.56 1.97 29.44
CA LEU A 217 9.97 1.83 29.78
C LEU A 217 10.85 1.67 28.54
N LEU A 218 10.36 0.96 27.52
CA LEU A 218 11.01 0.89 26.22
C LEU A 218 11.19 2.29 25.63
N ARG A 219 10.14 3.10 25.61
CA ARG A 219 10.22 4.48 25.13
C ARG A 219 11.26 5.28 25.92
N ALA A 220 11.22 5.24 27.25
CA ALA A 220 12.19 5.96 28.08
C ALA A 220 13.64 5.54 27.80
N ALA A 221 13.89 4.24 27.63
CA ALA A 221 15.21 3.72 27.25
C ALA A 221 15.65 4.23 25.87
N LEU A 222 14.75 4.21 24.88
CA LEU A 222 15.04 4.69 23.52
C LEU A 222 15.25 6.21 23.46
N ASP A 223 14.49 6.99 24.23
CA ASP A 223 14.66 8.44 24.40
C ASP A 223 16.04 8.76 24.98
N CYS A 224 16.44 8.02 26.02
CA CYS A 224 17.75 8.14 26.65
C CYS A 224 18.88 7.84 25.64
N LEU A 225 18.83 6.68 24.97
CA LEU A 225 19.82 6.28 23.97
C LEU A 225 19.92 7.31 22.83
N THR A 226 18.78 7.79 22.34
CA THR A 226 18.74 8.80 21.27
C THR A 226 19.38 10.11 21.73
N THR A 227 19.07 10.58 22.94
CA THR A 227 19.64 11.81 23.50
C THR A 227 21.16 11.71 23.61
N LEU A 228 21.69 10.56 24.05
CA LEU A 228 23.12 10.32 24.17
C LEU A 228 23.86 10.42 22.82
N THR A 229 23.22 10.04 21.71
CA THR A 229 23.84 10.20 20.37
C THR A 229 24.15 11.65 20.00
N GLY A 230 23.46 12.62 20.61
CA GLY A 230 23.74 14.04 20.44
C GLY A 230 25.07 14.51 21.05
N THR A 231 25.67 13.73 21.95
CA THR A 231 26.97 14.03 22.59
C THR A 231 28.15 13.50 21.75
N ALA A 232 28.21 13.93 20.49
CA ALA A 232 29.17 13.45 19.50
C ALA A 232 30.62 13.50 20.01
N GLY A 233 31.38 12.42 19.76
CA GLY A 233 32.80 12.29 20.14
C GLY A 233 33.06 11.57 21.47
N THR A 234 32.01 11.14 22.18
CA THR A 234 32.10 10.37 23.43
C THR A 234 31.93 8.86 23.19
N LEU A 235 32.46 8.03 24.09
CA LEU A 235 32.28 6.57 24.07
C LEU A 235 30.81 6.20 24.25
N ARG A 236 30.08 6.86 25.15
CA ARG A 236 28.65 6.62 25.37
C ARG A 236 27.80 6.92 24.15
N ALA A 237 28.11 7.97 23.38
CA ALA A 237 27.40 8.28 22.13
C ALA A 237 27.64 7.20 21.07
N GLY A 238 28.86 6.68 20.97
CA GLY A 238 29.21 5.56 20.09
C GLY A 238 28.43 4.29 20.45
N ALA A 239 28.42 3.91 21.73
CA ALA A 239 27.68 2.75 22.23
C ALA A 239 26.16 2.88 21.99
N ALA A 240 25.59 4.06 22.29
CA ALA A 240 24.17 4.31 22.08
C ALA A 240 23.81 4.21 20.58
N GLY A 241 24.61 4.83 19.71
CA GLY A 241 24.41 4.77 18.26
C GLY A 241 24.57 3.36 17.68
N GLU A 242 25.39 2.50 18.28
CA GLU A 242 25.47 1.09 17.92
C GLU A 242 24.19 0.34 18.28
N HIS A 243 23.69 0.46 19.50
CA HIS A 243 22.44 -0.17 19.90
C HIS A 243 21.25 0.31 19.06
N LEU A 244 21.15 1.61 18.74
CA LEU A 244 20.08 2.13 17.90
C LEU A 244 20.12 1.59 16.46
N ARG A 245 21.31 1.55 15.85
CA ARG A 245 21.50 0.94 14.51
C ARG A 245 21.15 -0.54 14.53
N ARG A 246 21.53 -1.23 15.61
CA ARG A 246 21.24 -2.64 15.82
C ARG A 246 19.73 -2.89 15.88
N ILE A 247 18.98 -2.10 16.65
CA ILE A 247 17.51 -2.17 16.67
C ILE A 247 16.94 -1.99 15.26
N ALA A 248 17.43 -1.04 14.47
CA ALA A 248 16.92 -0.79 13.13
C ALA A 248 17.28 -1.88 12.09
N GLN A 249 18.20 -2.79 12.39
CA GLN A 249 18.70 -3.81 11.45
C GLN A 249 18.34 -5.25 11.87
N GLU A 250 18.08 -5.51 13.15
CA GLU A 250 17.98 -6.86 13.73
C GLU A 250 16.54 -7.39 13.95
N ALA A 251 16.46 -8.66 14.38
CA ALA A 251 15.26 -9.37 14.83
C ALA A 251 14.44 -8.61 15.87
N LEU A 252 15.06 -7.70 16.64
CA LEU A 252 14.38 -6.86 17.60
C LEU A 252 13.37 -5.91 16.92
N PHE A 253 13.65 -5.43 15.71
CA PHE A 253 12.67 -4.64 14.96
C PHE A 253 11.45 -5.48 14.58
N ASP A 254 11.68 -6.72 14.16
CA ASP A 254 10.60 -7.66 13.81
C ASP A 254 9.76 -8.01 15.04
N GLN A 255 10.39 -8.18 16.21
CA GLN A 255 9.70 -8.35 17.49
C GLN A 255 8.87 -7.12 17.85
N LEU A 256 9.40 -5.91 17.66
CA LEU A 256 8.68 -4.67 17.94
C LEU A 256 7.49 -4.48 17.00
N LEU A 257 7.66 -4.75 15.69
CA LEU A 257 6.56 -4.73 14.73
C LEU A 257 5.48 -5.78 15.08
N ALA A 258 5.89 -6.98 15.51
CA ALA A 258 4.97 -8.00 15.98
C ALA A 258 4.25 -7.57 17.27
N ALA A 259 4.95 -6.95 18.22
CA ALA A 259 4.36 -6.44 19.45
C ALA A 259 3.32 -5.34 19.16
N ILE A 260 3.66 -4.36 18.30
CA ILE A 260 2.73 -3.33 17.82
C ILE A 260 1.51 -3.97 17.14
N TRP A 261 1.74 -4.97 16.28
CA TRP A 261 0.68 -5.70 15.60
C TRP A 261 -0.30 -6.37 16.59
N MET A 262 0.23 -7.00 17.63
CA MET A 262 -0.57 -7.74 18.61
C MET A 262 -1.45 -6.83 19.49
N VAL A 263 -1.07 -5.57 19.67
CA VAL A 263 -1.83 -4.61 20.48
C VAL A 263 -2.71 -3.67 19.64
N ARG A 264 -2.88 -3.94 18.35
CA ARG A 264 -3.73 -3.14 17.46
C ARG A 264 -5.17 -3.05 17.96
N ALA A 265 -5.79 -1.90 17.72
CA ALA A 265 -7.12 -1.53 18.19
C ALA A 265 -7.27 -1.57 19.73
N THR A 266 -6.17 -1.43 20.46
CA THR A 266 -6.17 -1.24 21.92
C THR A 266 -5.56 0.11 22.29
N PRO A 267 -5.81 0.64 23.50
CA PRO A 267 -5.16 1.87 23.96
C PRO A 267 -3.63 1.79 23.95
N ALA A 268 -3.05 0.60 24.12
CA ALA A 268 -1.62 0.36 24.11
C ALA A 268 -1.00 0.50 22.70
N GLU A 269 -1.79 0.48 21.62
CA GLU A 269 -1.30 0.68 20.25
C GLU A 269 -0.61 2.04 20.11
N ALA A 270 -1.23 3.10 20.62
CA ALA A 270 -0.68 4.45 20.51
C ALA A 270 0.68 4.57 21.22
N GLU A 271 0.83 3.90 22.37
CA GLU A 271 2.07 3.87 23.13
C GLU A 271 3.16 3.01 22.46
N ALA A 272 2.79 1.86 21.91
CA ALA A 272 3.69 1.00 21.16
C ALA A 272 4.23 1.71 19.90
N ARG A 273 3.38 2.42 19.16
CA ARG A 273 3.78 3.23 17.99
C ARG A 273 4.74 4.35 18.37
N ARG A 274 4.43 5.02 19.49
CA ARG A 274 5.24 6.09 20.08
C ARG A 274 6.66 5.68 20.44
N CYS A 275 6.92 4.39 20.69
CA CYS A 275 8.28 3.88 20.91
C CYS A 275 9.20 4.08 19.70
N LEU A 276 8.66 4.25 18.49
CA LEU A 276 9.45 4.48 17.29
C LEU A 276 9.87 5.94 17.09
N GLU A 277 9.21 6.90 17.75
CA GLU A 277 9.50 8.34 17.61
C GLU A 277 10.98 8.69 17.91
N PRO A 278 11.60 8.20 19.00
CA PRO A 278 12.98 8.57 19.33
C PRO A 278 13.97 8.01 18.30
N ILE A 279 13.67 6.81 17.79
CA ILE A 279 14.53 6.09 16.84
C ILE A 279 14.12 6.30 15.37
N ALA A 280 13.22 7.24 15.11
CA ALA A 280 12.56 7.42 13.82
C ALA A 280 13.56 7.54 12.66
N ALA A 281 14.61 8.36 12.83
CA ALA A 281 15.65 8.55 11.82
C ALA A 281 16.35 7.24 11.41
N ALA A 282 16.57 6.34 12.38
CA ALA A 282 17.20 5.05 12.15
C ALA A 282 16.24 4.03 11.51
N VAL A 283 14.95 4.07 11.87
CA VAL A 283 13.97 3.06 11.44
C VAL A 283 13.22 3.42 10.15
N ILE A 284 13.10 4.70 9.79
CA ILE A 284 12.42 5.15 8.55
C ILE A 284 12.97 4.43 7.31
N PRO A 285 14.30 4.39 7.05
CA PRO A 285 14.85 3.64 5.91
C PRO A 285 14.50 2.15 5.96
N THR A 286 14.55 1.54 7.14
CA THR A 286 14.19 0.13 7.35
C THR A 286 12.71 -0.13 7.06
N LEU A 287 11.80 0.71 7.57
CA LEU A 287 10.36 0.61 7.32
C LEU A 287 10.04 0.71 5.83
N VAL A 288 10.65 1.67 5.12
CA VAL A 288 10.47 1.87 3.67
C VAL A 288 10.95 0.65 2.89
N ARG A 289 12.08 0.05 3.27
CA ARG A 289 12.59 -1.18 2.66
C ARG A 289 11.69 -2.39 2.97
N ARG A 290 11.28 -2.59 4.23
CA ARG A 290 10.41 -3.69 4.67
C ARG A 290 9.04 -3.66 3.96
N LEU A 291 8.50 -2.46 3.69
CA LEU A 291 7.24 -2.31 2.95
C LEU A 291 7.26 -2.99 1.56
N ARG A 292 8.44 -3.12 0.94
CA ARG A 292 8.59 -3.83 -0.35
C ARG A 292 8.48 -5.34 -0.20
N GLU A 293 9.11 -5.88 0.84
CA GLU A 293 9.29 -7.32 1.04
C GLU A 293 8.08 -7.96 1.74
N GLU A 294 7.23 -7.15 2.39
CA GLU A 294 6.12 -7.64 3.19
C GLU A 294 4.98 -8.24 2.34
N PRO A 295 4.74 -9.56 2.42
CA PRO A 295 3.67 -10.22 1.67
C PRO A 295 2.29 -9.95 2.27
N ARG A 296 2.18 -9.71 3.58
CA ARG A 296 0.88 -9.57 4.25
C ARG A 296 0.31 -8.18 4.02
N GLY A 297 -0.85 -8.12 3.37
CA GLY A 297 -1.54 -6.85 3.10
C GLY A 297 -1.77 -6.02 4.35
N GLY A 298 -2.21 -6.65 5.44
CA GLY A 298 -2.41 -5.97 6.72
C GLY A 298 -1.13 -5.38 7.32
N MET A 299 -0.01 -6.10 7.26
CA MET A 299 1.28 -5.58 7.76
C MET A 299 1.78 -4.42 6.90
N ARG A 300 1.56 -4.45 5.58
CA ARG A 300 1.84 -3.29 4.72
C ARG A 300 1.06 -2.06 5.13
N VAL A 301 -0.21 -2.20 5.53
CA VAL A 301 -1.01 -1.07 6.06
C VAL A 301 -0.37 -0.54 7.33
N LEU A 302 -0.01 -1.40 8.28
CA LEU A 302 0.67 -0.99 9.51
C LEU A 302 1.99 -0.23 9.20
N LEU A 303 2.87 -0.80 8.38
CA LEU A 303 4.14 -0.18 8.00
C LEU A 303 3.94 1.20 7.35
N CYS A 304 2.95 1.30 6.46
CA CYS A 304 2.56 2.55 5.82
C CYS A 304 2.07 3.59 6.84
N ASP A 305 1.24 3.19 7.81
CA ASP A 305 0.73 4.10 8.84
C ASP A 305 1.86 4.54 9.78
N LEU A 306 2.74 3.64 10.21
CA LEU A 306 3.94 3.98 10.99
C LEU A 306 4.83 5.00 10.26
N LEU A 307 5.04 4.83 8.95
CA LEU A 307 5.82 5.77 8.14
C LEU A 307 5.18 7.15 8.03
N VAL A 308 3.85 7.23 7.99
CA VAL A 308 3.11 8.50 7.99
C VAL A 308 3.19 9.16 9.36
N ASP A 309 3.00 8.39 10.44
CA ASP A 309 3.08 8.87 11.82
C ASP A 309 4.47 9.49 12.09
N LEU A 310 5.55 8.78 11.71
CA LEU A 310 6.93 9.24 11.89
C LEU A 310 7.32 10.35 10.90
N GLY A 311 6.89 10.22 9.64
CA GLY A 311 7.25 11.14 8.56
C GLY A 311 6.66 12.54 8.75
N ALA A 312 5.52 12.69 9.43
CA ALA A 312 4.91 13.98 9.70
C ALA A 312 5.81 14.92 10.52
N ALA A 313 6.59 14.37 11.45
CA ALA A 313 7.56 15.14 12.25
C ALA A 313 8.96 15.16 11.62
N ARG A 314 9.22 14.37 10.58
CA ARG A 314 10.56 14.11 10.02
C ARG A 314 10.54 14.08 8.50
N LEU A 315 9.92 15.10 7.91
CA LEU A 315 9.77 15.21 6.46
C LEU A 315 11.12 15.08 5.73
N GLU A 316 12.16 15.75 6.23
CA GLU A 316 13.50 15.75 5.64
C GLU A 316 14.14 14.36 5.58
N ASP A 317 13.91 13.51 6.59
CA ASP A 317 14.43 12.14 6.59
C ASP A 317 13.76 11.30 5.52
N VAL A 318 12.44 11.47 5.31
CA VAL A 318 11.70 10.77 4.25
C VAL A 318 12.08 11.33 2.88
N VAL A 319 12.31 12.63 2.78
CA VAL A 319 12.79 13.30 1.55
C VAL A 319 14.18 12.81 1.16
N ALA A 320 15.08 12.60 2.12
CA ALA A 320 16.43 12.09 1.85
C ALA A 320 16.41 10.71 1.18
N LEU A 321 15.37 9.89 1.42
CA LEU A 321 15.19 8.60 0.75
C LEU A 321 14.89 8.72 -0.76
N LEU A 322 14.56 9.92 -1.26
CA LEU A 322 14.35 10.14 -2.69
C LEU A 322 15.68 10.13 -3.48
N ASP A 323 16.82 10.23 -2.80
CA ASP A 323 18.16 10.16 -3.40
C ASP A 323 18.77 8.74 -3.29
N ASP A 324 18.01 7.75 -2.81
CA ASP A 324 18.46 6.35 -2.71
C ASP A 324 18.72 5.75 -4.10
N PRO A 325 19.78 4.96 -4.31
CA PRO A 325 20.07 4.35 -5.62
C PRO A 325 19.00 3.35 -6.09
N GLN A 326 18.18 2.84 -5.19
CA GLN A 326 17.19 1.82 -5.47
C GLN A 326 15.82 2.43 -5.78
N TRP A 327 15.37 2.30 -7.04
CA TRP A 327 14.10 2.88 -7.51
C TRP A 327 12.88 2.56 -6.63
N TYR A 328 12.85 1.39 -5.98
CA TYR A 328 11.73 0.98 -5.14
C TYR A 328 11.70 1.71 -3.79
N VAL A 329 12.85 2.11 -3.26
CA VAL A 329 12.95 2.95 -2.04
C VAL A 329 12.41 4.33 -2.38
N ILE A 330 12.90 4.93 -3.47
CA ILE A 330 12.44 6.24 -3.96
C ILE A 330 10.93 6.24 -4.18
N ARG A 331 10.40 5.21 -4.88
CA ARG A 331 8.95 5.06 -5.09
C ARG A 331 8.19 5.00 -3.77
N ASN A 332 8.62 4.17 -2.83
CA ASN A 332 7.92 4.04 -1.54
C ASN A 332 8.01 5.33 -0.72
N ALA A 333 9.14 6.03 -0.74
CA ALA A 333 9.29 7.35 -0.12
C ALA A 333 8.34 8.38 -0.75
N ALA A 334 8.26 8.45 -2.09
CA ALA A 334 7.31 9.32 -2.78
C ALA A 334 5.86 9.04 -2.37
N ARG A 335 5.49 7.76 -2.22
CA ARG A 335 4.17 7.35 -1.71
C ARG A 335 3.91 7.88 -0.31
N VAL A 336 4.86 7.72 0.60
CA VAL A 336 4.75 8.21 1.99
C VAL A 336 4.55 9.72 1.99
N LEU A 337 5.38 10.47 1.24
CA LEU A 337 5.25 11.92 1.10
C LEU A 337 3.88 12.35 0.57
N GLY A 338 3.33 11.61 -0.41
CA GLY A 338 1.98 11.84 -0.91
C GLY A 338 0.89 11.62 0.15
N ARG A 339 1.05 10.61 1.02
CA ARG A 339 0.12 10.34 2.13
C ARG A 339 0.24 11.35 3.27
N LEU A 340 1.44 11.88 3.52
CA LEU A 340 1.65 12.98 4.48
C LEU A 340 0.88 14.24 4.05
N ARG A 341 0.71 14.45 2.74
CA ARG A 341 0.08 15.63 2.15
C ARG A 341 0.75 16.96 2.53
N ASP A 342 2.03 16.90 2.91
CA ASP A 342 2.81 18.08 3.25
C ASP A 342 3.23 18.83 1.96
N PRO A 343 2.86 20.10 1.78
CA PRO A 343 3.29 20.90 0.63
C PRO A 343 4.81 21.07 0.51
N GLY A 344 5.56 20.93 1.61
CA GLY A 344 7.03 20.95 1.63
C GLY A 344 7.66 19.85 0.78
N ALA A 345 6.95 18.74 0.54
CA ALA A 345 7.43 17.65 -0.32
C ALA A 345 7.38 17.98 -1.83
N VAL A 346 6.61 18.99 -2.26
CA VAL A 346 6.33 19.27 -3.68
C VAL A 346 7.59 19.48 -4.52
N PRO A 347 8.58 20.31 -4.11
CA PRO A 347 9.80 20.50 -4.90
C PRO A 347 10.59 19.20 -5.09
N HIS A 348 10.57 18.31 -4.09
CA HIS A 348 11.30 17.05 -4.12
C HIS A 348 10.59 16.03 -5.03
N LEU A 349 9.27 15.92 -4.93
CA LEU A 349 8.44 15.08 -5.78
C LEU A 349 8.47 15.54 -7.25
N SER A 350 8.52 16.85 -7.51
CA SER A 350 8.60 17.40 -8.87
C SER A 350 9.89 16.98 -9.59
N ARG A 351 11.02 16.91 -8.89
CA ARG A 351 12.30 16.43 -9.46
C ARG A 351 12.23 15.01 -9.98
N LEU A 352 11.34 14.17 -9.43
CA LEU A 352 11.16 12.79 -9.87
C LEU A 352 10.61 12.68 -11.30
N ALA A 353 10.11 13.77 -11.90
CA ALA A 353 9.75 13.78 -13.33
C ALA A 353 10.92 13.43 -14.25
N ALA A 354 12.16 13.69 -13.83
CA ALA A 354 13.37 13.34 -14.58
C ALA A 354 13.90 11.92 -14.28
N HIS A 355 13.24 11.16 -13.39
CA HIS A 355 13.74 9.85 -12.98
C HIS A 355 13.63 8.81 -14.11
N ALA A 356 14.65 7.97 -14.28
CA ALA A 356 14.72 6.99 -15.37
C ALA A 356 13.59 5.93 -15.30
N ASP A 357 13.30 5.44 -14.09
CA ASP A 357 12.25 4.43 -13.87
C ASP A 357 10.85 5.06 -13.88
N HIS A 358 10.01 4.60 -14.81
CA HIS A 358 8.62 5.06 -14.98
C HIS A 358 7.74 4.81 -13.75
N ARG A 359 8.04 3.81 -12.91
CA ARG A 359 7.27 3.50 -11.69
C ARG A 359 7.46 4.58 -10.63
N VAL A 360 8.65 5.17 -10.56
CA VAL A 360 8.95 6.31 -9.69
C VAL A 360 8.21 7.55 -10.19
N ARG A 361 8.26 7.83 -11.50
CA ARG A 361 7.54 8.95 -12.12
C ARG A 361 6.02 8.83 -11.90
N ARG A 362 5.46 7.63 -12.08
CA ARG A 362 4.05 7.34 -11.80
C ARG A 362 3.67 7.65 -10.37
N GLU A 363 4.47 7.22 -9.40
CA GLU A 363 4.18 7.47 -7.99
C GLU A 363 4.33 8.95 -7.64
N ALA A 364 5.26 9.67 -8.27
CA ALA A 364 5.38 11.11 -8.11
C ALA A 364 4.11 11.85 -8.56
N ILE A 365 3.49 11.43 -9.67
CA ILE A 365 2.18 11.94 -10.12
C ILE A 365 1.13 11.69 -9.04
N ASP A 366 1.03 10.47 -8.52
CA ASP A 366 0.03 10.14 -7.50
C ASP A 366 0.23 10.91 -6.20
N ALA A 367 1.49 11.08 -5.78
CA ALA A 367 1.85 11.80 -4.58
C ALA A 367 1.54 13.31 -4.69
N LEU A 368 1.89 13.94 -5.81
CA LEU A 368 1.55 15.34 -6.07
C LEU A 368 0.03 15.55 -6.15
N ALA A 369 -0.69 14.62 -6.77
CA ALA A 369 -2.15 14.64 -6.81
C ALA A 369 -2.77 14.54 -5.40
N ALA A 370 -2.21 13.68 -4.54
CA ALA A 370 -2.67 13.51 -3.16
C ALA A 370 -2.41 14.76 -2.29
N ILE A 371 -1.30 15.47 -2.52
CA ILE A 371 -1.02 16.76 -1.86
C ILE A 371 -2.03 17.82 -2.30
N GLY A 372 -2.31 17.91 -3.61
CA GLY A 372 -3.46 18.66 -4.14
C GLY A 372 -3.41 20.19 -3.99
N THR A 373 -2.29 20.77 -3.52
CA THR A 373 -2.10 22.23 -3.48
C THR A 373 -1.91 22.81 -4.88
N ALA A 374 -2.09 24.12 -5.04
CA ALA A 374 -1.83 24.80 -6.31
C ALA A 374 -0.40 24.56 -6.82
N ALA A 375 0.59 24.57 -5.92
CA ALA A 375 1.98 24.26 -6.27
C ALA A 375 2.14 22.79 -6.74
N ALA A 376 1.49 21.84 -6.08
CA ALA A 376 1.51 20.43 -6.50
C ALA A 376 0.84 20.23 -7.87
N GLN A 377 -0.27 20.94 -8.12
CA GLN A 377 -0.98 20.92 -9.40
C GLN A 377 -0.14 21.55 -10.53
N GLN A 378 0.62 22.62 -10.25
CA GLN A 378 1.60 23.16 -11.19
C GLN A 378 2.74 22.16 -11.46
N ALA A 379 3.24 21.47 -10.44
CA ALA A 379 4.26 20.44 -10.59
C ALA A 379 3.76 19.22 -11.41
N LEU A 380 2.49 18.83 -11.25
CA LEU A 380 1.85 17.80 -12.08
C LEU A 380 1.89 18.12 -13.58
N ALA A 381 1.83 19.41 -13.94
CA ALA A 381 1.85 19.85 -15.33
C ALA A 381 3.15 19.50 -16.07
N VAL A 382 4.25 19.20 -15.35
CA VAL A 382 5.51 18.73 -15.94
C VAL A 382 5.32 17.34 -16.59
N PHE A 383 4.53 16.46 -15.97
CA PHE A 383 4.31 15.09 -16.44
C PHE A 383 3.41 14.99 -17.68
N LEU A 384 2.81 16.10 -18.12
CA LEU A 384 2.09 16.16 -19.41
C LEU A 384 3.02 16.01 -20.61
N ASP A 385 4.33 16.25 -20.44
CA ASP A 385 5.35 16.03 -21.46
C ASP A 385 6.17 14.75 -21.22
N ASP A 386 5.74 13.85 -20.33
CA ASP A 386 6.46 12.60 -20.04
C ASP A 386 6.59 11.75 -21.32
N PRO A 387 7.75 11.12 -21.60
CA PRO A 387 7.88 10.25 -22.78
C PRO A 387 6.91 9.07 -22.79
N ASP A 388 6.40 8.63 -21.63
CA ASP A 388 5.39 7.58 -21.51
C ASP A 388 3.97 8.16 -21.57
N ALA A 389 3.25 7.85 -22.65
CA ALA A 389 1.86 8.27 -22.85
C ALA A 389 0.92 7.84 -21.71
N ARG A 390 1.19 6.72 -21.03
CA ARG A 390 0.39 6.25 -19.88
C ARG A 390 0.53 7.21 -18.69
N LEU A 391 1.73 7.78 -18.51
CA LEU A 391 1.99 8.75 -17.45
C LEU A 391 1.39 10.12 -17.79
N GLN A 392 1.42 10.53 -19.06
CA GLN A 392 0.70 11.74 -19.51
C GLN A 392 -0.80 11.63 -19.22
N VAL A 393 -1.43 10.50 -19.57
CA VAL A 393 -2.84 10.23 -19.29
C VAL A 393 -3.11 10.29 -17.78
N ARG A 394 -2.30 9.62 -16.97
CA ARG A 394 -2.45 9.63 -15.51
C ARG A 394 -2.32 11.04 -14.93
N ALA A 395 -1.39 11.84 -15.42
CA ALA A 395 -1.25 13.24 -15.00
C ALA A 395 -2.51 14.05 -15.34
N LEU A 396 -3.06 13.88 -16.55
CA LEU A 396 -4.32 14.52 -16.98
C LEU A 396 -5.50 14.14 -16.08
N GLU A 397 -5.65 12.85 -15.75
CA GLU A 397 -6.71 12.33 -14.86
C GLU A 397 -6.62 12.88 -13.43
N ARG A 398 -5.44 13.34 -13.01
CA ARG A 398 -5.18 13.86 -11.67
C ARG A 398 -5.14 15.39 -11.60
N LEU A 399 -5.29 16.08 -12.75
CA LEU A 399 -5.38 17.54 -12.79
C LEU A 399 -6.72 18.00 -12.20
N GLN A 400 -6.63 18.96 -11.28
CA GLN A 400 -7.82 19.65 -10.78
C GLN A 400 -8.35 20.64 -11.82
N PRO A 401 -9.67 20.94 -11.81
CA PRO A 401 -10.30 21.82 -12.81
C PRO A 401 -9.62 23.19 -12.94
N ALA A 402 -9.26 23.83 -11.83
CA ALA A 402 -8.59 25.13 -11.84
C ALA A 402 -7.25 25.10 -12.59
N GLN A 403 -6.46 24.04 -12.39
CA GLN A 403 -5.18 23.88 -13.08
C GLN A 403 -5.39 23.48 -14.54
N ALA A 404 -6.36 22.61 -14.83
CA ALA A 404 -6.71 22.24 -16.20
C ALA A 404 -7.13 23.47 -17.03
N TRP A 405 -7.88 24.41 -16.43
CA TRP A 405 -8.17 25.71 -17.04
C TRP A 405 -6.92 26.54 -17.32
N ALA A 406 -6.01 26.66 -16.36
CA ALA A 406 -4.75 27.37 -16.55
C ALA A 406 -3.89 26.76 -17.69
N LEU A 407 -4.00 25.45 -17.91
CA LEU A 407 -3.28 24.71 -18.95
C LEU A 407 -4.04 24.59 -20.26
N LEU A 408 -5.23 25.18 -20.38
CA LEU A 408 -6.13 24.99 -21.51
C LEU A 408 -5.48 25.24 -22.89
N PRO A 409 -4.69 26.31 -23.12
CA PRO A 409 -4.01 26.51 -24.40
C PRO A 409 -3.05 25.37 -24.74
N ARG A 410 -2.36 24.83 -23.73
CA ARG A 410 -1.41 23.71 -23.90
C ARG A 410 -2.15 22.41 -24.18
N LEU A 411 -3.27 22.15 -23.50
CA LEU A 411 -4.14 20.99 -23.75
C LEU A 411 -4.70 21.00 -25.18
N LEU A 412 -5.18 22.15 -25.67
CA LEU A 412 -5.68 22.29 -27.04
C LEU A 412 -4.57 22.05 -28.08
N ALA A 413 -3.35 22.52 -27.83
CA ALA A 413 -2.22 22.30 -28.73
C ALA A 413 -1.88 20.81 -28.91
N VAL A 414 -2.10 19.96 -27.90
CA VAL A 414 -1.94 18.49 -28.01
C VAL A 414 -2.93 17.91 -29.02
N LEU A 415 -4.17 18.43 -29.04
CA LEU A 415 -5.21 17.96 -29.96
C LEU A 415 -4.99 18.45 -31.40
N GLU A 416 -4.44 19.67 -31.56
CA GLU A 416 -4.14 20.29 -32.86
C GLU A 416 -2.99 19.59 -33.60
N ARG A 417 -2.01 19.01 -32.88
CA ARG A 417 -0.87 18.31 -33.49
C ARG A 417 -1.33 17.08 -34.29
N PRO A 418 -0.81 16.88 -35.52
CA PRO A 418 -1.15 15.71 -36.32
C PRO A 418 -0.56 14.44 -35.70
N ASP A 419 -1.41 13.43 -35.53
CA ASP A 419 -1.04 12.10 -35.02
C ASP A 419 -1.47 11.01 -36.03
N PRO A 420 -0.84 10.96 -37.22
CA PRO A 420 -1.26 10.05 -38.29
C PRO A 420 -1.05 8.58 -37.94
N LEU A 421 -0.17 8.28 -36.98
CA LEU A 421 0.12 6.93 -36.51
C LEU A 421 -0.66 6.58 -35.23
N GLY A 422 -1.51 7.48 -34.73
CA GLY A 422 -2.34 7.24 -33.56
C GLY A 422 -1.58 7.03 -32.24
N ARG A 423 -0.29 7.41 -32.17
CA ARG A 423 0.58 7.16 -31.01
C ARG A 423 0.15 7.95 -29.77
N GLN A 424 -0.51 9.09 -29.96
CA GLN A 424 -1.05 9.93 -28.90
C GLN A 424 -2.55 9.76 -28.71
N SER A 425 -3.20 8.75 -29.32
CA SER A 425 -4.65 8.57 -29.24
C SER A 425 -5.16 8.45 -27.80
N ALA A 426 -4.41 7.80 -26.91
CA ALA A 426 -4.76 7.70 -25.49
C ALA A 426 -4.70 9.07 -24.79
N VAL A 427 -3.62 9.82 -25.00
CA VAL A 427 -3.42 11.17 -24.44
C VAL A 427 -4.48 12.13 -24.98
N ARG A 428 -4.72 12.12 -26.30
CA ARG A 428 -5.76 12.94 -26.93
C ARG A 428 -7.13 12.62 -26.35
N ARG A 429 -7.48 11.34 -26.13
CA ARG A 429 -8.72 10.96 -25.44
C ARG A 429 -8.80 11.48 -24.01
N ALA A 430 -7.71 11.36 -23.24
CA ALA A 430 -7.66 11.89 -21.87
C ALA A 430 -7.82 13.42 -21.84
N VAL A 431 -7.16 14.16 -22.75
CA VAL A 431 -7.34 15.61 -22.90
C VAL A 431 -8.80 15.93 -23.23
N LEU A 432 -9.41 15.17 -24.15
CA LEU A 432 -10.83 15.35 -24.49
C LEU A 432 -11.73 15.13 -23.28
N GLN A 433 -11.44 14.12 -22.46
CA GLN A 433 -12.18 13.85 -21.24
C GLN A 433 -12.03 15.01 -20.25
N VAL A 434 -10.82 15.52 -20.03
CA VAL A 434 -10.58 16.70 -19.19
C VAL A 434 -11.37 17.90 -19.70
N LEU A 435 -11.40 18.16 -21.02
CA LEU A 435 -12.19 19.26 -21.59
C LEU A 435 -13.69 19.07 -21.37
N VAL A 436 -14.19 17.84 -21.42
CA VAL A 436 -15.59 17.51 -21.10
C VAL A 436 -15.89 17.73 -19.63
N ASP A 437 -14.98 17.34 -18.73
CA ASP A 437 -15.17 17.52 -17.29
C ASP A 437 -15.10 19.00 -16.88
N LEU A 438 -14.24 19.79 -17.56
CA LEU A 438 -14.23 21.25 -17.45
C LEU A 438 -15.55 21.89 -17.88
N HIS A 439 -16.35 21.22 -18.73
CA HIS A 439 -17.67 21.75 -19.12
C HIS A 439 -18.58 21.99 -17.91
N ALA A 440 -18.46 21.14 -16.88
CA ALA A 440 -19.23 21.27 -15.65
C ALA A 440 -18.77 22.47 -14.79
N TRP A 441 -17.59 23.02 -15.07
CA TRP A 441 -16.89 23.99 -14.24
C TRP A 441 -16.49 25.22 -15.07
N LEU A 442 -17.41 26.18 -15.25
CA LEU A 442 -17.06 27.48 -15.86
C LEU A 442 -16.41 28.38 -14.81
N PRO A 443 -15.21 28.93 -15.04
CA PRO A 443 -14.75 30.10 -14.30
C PRO A 443 -15.64 31.29 -14.70
N PRO A 444 -16.13 32.08 -13.73
CA PRO A 444 -17.01 33.21 -14.00
C PRO A 444 -16.31 34.32 -14.82
N ASP A 445 -14.99 34.44 -14.71
CA ASP A 445 -14.19 35.45 -15.41
C ASP A 445 -12.90 34.81 -15.94
N GLY A 446 -12.59 34.95 -17.24
CA GLY A 446 -11.20 34.73 -17.68
C GLY A 446 -10.95 34.01 -19.00
N VAL A 447 -11.96 33.70 -19.82
CA VAL A 447 -11.71 33.17 -21.17
C VAL A 447 -12.51 33.95 -22.19
N ASP A 448 -11.81 34.63 -23.10
CA ASP A 448 -12.41 35.29 -24.25
C ASP A 448 -13.21 34.23 -25.05
N ALA A 449 -14.54 34.33 -24.97
CA ALA A 449 -15.49 33.43 -25.59
C ALA A 449 -15.22 33.25 -27.09
N LEU A 450 -14.76 34.34 -27.72
CA LEU A 450 -14.45 34.40 -29.15
C LEU A 450 -13.15 33.65 -29.45
N TRP A 451 -12.12 33.83 -28.62
CA TRP A 451 -10.88 33.03 -28.73
C TRP A 451 -11.17 31.53 -28.56
N PHE A 452 -11.97 31.16 -27.55
CA PHE A 452 -12.25 29.76 -27.28
C PHE A 452 -13.07 29.11 -28.40
N THR A 453 -14.16 29.74 -28.82
CA THR A 453 -15.03 29.20 -29.87
C THR A 453 -14.33 29.14 -31.24
N SER A 454 -13.45 30.11 -31.55
CA SER A 454 -12.68 30.14 -32.80
C SER A 454 -11.63 29.03 -32.90
N ARG A 455 -11.04 28.61 -31.78
CA ARG A 455 -10.07 27.49 -31.71
C ARG A 455 -10.74 26.12 -31.65
N VAL A 456 -11.85 26.00 -30.92
CA VAL A 456 -12.46 24.72 -30.58
C VAL A 456 -13.40 24.18 -31.67
N ARG A 457 -14.09 25.06 -32.43
CA ARG A 457 -14.94 24.64 -33.56
C ARG A 457 -14.17 23.96 -34.71
N PRO A 458 -13.02 24.50 -35.19
CA PRO A 458 -12.19 23.82 -36.17
C PRO A 458 -11.67 22.47 -35.68
N LEU A 459 -11.27 22.41 -34.40
CA LEU A 459 -10.76 21.19 -33.79
C LEU A 459 -11.82 20.07 -33.73
N ALA A 460 -13.07 20.40 -33.37
CA ALA A 460 -14.18 19.44 -33.42
C ALA A 460 -14.44 18.92 -34.85
N ARG A 461 -14.25 19.75 -35.88
CA ARG A 461 -14.34 19.31 -37.29
C ARG A 461 -13.17 18.39 -37.65
N GLN A 462 -11.94 18.75 -37.27
CA GLN A 462 -10.75 17.94 -37.52
C GLN A 462 -10.83 16.57 -36.85
N LEU A 463 -11.32 16.50 -35.61
CA LEU A 463 -11.49 15.26 -34.87
C LEU A 463 -12.63 14.39 -35.43
N ALA A 464 -13.70 15.01 -35.96
CA ALA A 464 -14.76 14.28 -36.67
C ALA A 464 -14.27 13.58 -37.95
N LEU A 465 -13.15 14.05 -38.51
CA LEU A 465 -12.50 13.45 -39.68
C LEU A 465 -11.50 12.33 -39.30
N SER A 466 -11.23 12.12 -38.01
CA SER A 466 -10.33 11.06 -37.54
C SER A 466 -11.13 9.80 -37.15
N PRO A 467 -10.77 8.59 -37.64
CA PRO A 467 -11.46 7.35 -37.29
C PRO A 467 -11.48 7.10 -35.77
N GLY A 468 -12.64 6.77 -35.19
CA GLY A 468 -12.78 6.41 -33.78
C GLY A 468 -12.98 7.56 -32.78
N VAL A 469 -13.05 8.82 -33.24
CA VAL A 469 -13.13 10.01 -32.35
C VAL A 469 -14.48 10.74 -32.43
N GLY A 470 -15.49 10.13 -33.06
CA GLY A 470 -16.81 10.74 -33.32
C GLY A 470 -17.56 11.20 -32.06
N GLY A 471 -17.49 10.44 -30.97
CA GLY A 471 -18.09 10.83 -29.69
C GLY A 471 -17.44 12.07 -29.07
N ALA A 472 -16.11 12.17 -29.16
CA ALA A 472 -15.38 13.31 -28.61
C ALA A 472 -15.55 14.58 -29.46
N ALA A 473 -15.63 14.46 -30.79
CA ALA A 473 -15.97 15.58 -31.66
C ALA A 473 -17.36 16.17 -31.33
N HIS A 474 -18.32 15.32 -30.99
CA HIS A 474 -19.65 15.75 -30.55
C HIS A 474 -19.59 16.43 -29.17
N ALA A 475 -18.83 15.88 -28.22
CA ALA A 475 -18.67 16.45 -26.88
C ALA A 475 -17.98 17.84 -26.90
N ILE A 476 -16.91 18.00 -27.68
CA ILE A 476 -16.26 19.31 -27.89
C ILE A 476 -17.20 20.31 -28.56
N ARG A 477 -17.99 19.86 -29.55
CA ARG A 477 -18.96 20.73 -30.21
C ARG A 477 -20.03 21.19 -29.23
N ARG A 478 -20.51 20.31 -28.33
CA ARG A 478 -21.43 20.68 -27.25
C ARG A 478 -20.78 21.67 -26.27
N LEU A 479 -19.56 21.42 -25.82
CA LEU A 479 -18.78 22.34 -25.00
C LEU A 479 -18.71 23.74 -25.63
N ALA A 480 -18.34 23.84 -26.91
CA ALA A 480 -18.25 25.11 -27.63
C ALA A 480 -19.59 25.83 -27.76
N VAL A 481 -20.69 25.09 -27.94
CA VAL A 481 -22.06 25.67 -28.02
C VAL A 481 -22.52 26.16 -26.65
N THR A 482 -22.33 25.38 -25.59
CA THR A 482 -22.79 25.76 -24.25
C THR A 482 -21.98 26.93 -23.69
N LEU A 483 -20.66 26.99 -23.95
CA LEU A 483 -19.83 28.13 -23.58
C LEU A 483 -20.25 29.40 -24.35
N ALA A 484 -20.51 29.29 -25.65
CA ALA A 484 -21.01 30.42 -26.44
C ALA A 484 -22.36 30.95 -25.93
N ARG A 485 -23.24 30.07 -25.41
CA ARG A 485 -24.51 30.46 -24.80
C ARG A 485 -24.32 31.15 -23.45
N ARG A 486 -23.59 30.53 -22.52
CA ARG A 486 -23.36 31.10 -21.17
C ARG A 486 -22.63 32.45 -21.20
N LEU A 487 -21.69 32.63 -22.12
CA LEU A 487 -20.95 33.89 -22.26
C LEU A 487 -21.76 34.95 -23.00
N GLY A 488 -22.64 34.55 -23.93
CA GLY A 488 -23.62 35.47 -24.55
C GLY A 488 -24.69 35.97 -23.58
N ASP A 489 -25.02 35.21 -22.53
CA ASP A 489 -25.91 35.62 -21.45
C ASP A 489 -25.23 36.57 -20.42
N HIS A 490 -23.89 36.72 -20.45
CA HIS A 490 -23.14 37.60 -19.55
C HIS A 490 -22.81 38.98 -20.17
N GLU A 491 -23.04 39.19 -21.47
CA GLU A 491 -22.87 40.49 -22.16
C GLU A 491 -24.17 41.33 -22.24
N SER A 492 -25.24 40.90 -21.57
CA SER A 492 -26.51 41.63 -21.40
C SER A 492 -26.71 42.02 -19.94
#